data_AF-A0A1D7UU36-F1
#
_entry.id   AF-A0A1D7UU36-F1
#
_cell.length_a   1.000
_cell.length_b   1.000
_cell.length_c   1.000
_cell.angle_alpha   90.00
_cell.angle_beta   90.00
_cell.angle_gamma   90.00
#
_symmetry.space_group_name_H-M   'P 1'
#
loop_
_entity.id
_entity.type
_entity.pdbx_description
1 polymer ?
#
loop_
_entity_poly.entity_id
_entity_poly.type
_entity_poly.pdbx_seq_one_letter_code
_entity_poly.pdbx_strand_id
1 'polypeptide(L)'
;MFNNSKLEIYFILTFLAFGFSFCSGSEKVKENRSLSEESLVSKIGILRETPQEVLVPTKWDVGDTTVSNEDRLDLLIPHVQNVGNAYVGVGSEQNLTIAAWAKSDFIYLMDFTQIVVHANEITILFLKKGEKKEDFIRYWGKEGEKDALELIQTSLPNPEVYKKVYKQASPFIRKRHRTNLMLSKKYNYKMFQTDDEQYSYIRKLAIEDRIFPLKGNLLGNTTLLGIGNTLKKVGHKVGIIYFSNAEEYFAYPQEFKNSLINLPVEEKSLVVRTISVRRDLFPWSPGSEISTDRGFHYCVQKISNFQKWLASNKPGLRSLQVMVEGGTVDKKNGITVVDREPVIALPPTTAPKTQPTSNTSAPQ
;
A
#
# COMPACT_ATOMS: atom_id res chain seq x y z
N MET A 1 -33.17 74.22 -33.93
CA MET A 1 -34.55 74.70 -33.73
C MET A 1 -35.31 73.64 -32.97
N PHE A 2 -36.03 74.07 -31.92
CA PHE A 2 -37.07 73.37 -31.14
C PHE A 2 -38.00 72.50 -32.04
N ASN A 3 -38.66 71.42 -31.62
CA ASN A 3 -39.48 71.30 -30.41
C ASN A 3 -39.95 69.83 -30.17
N ASN A 4 -40.48 69.62 -28.97
CA ASN A 4 -41.01 68.42 -28.30
C ASN A 4 -42.14 67.62 -28.99
N SER A 5 -42.24 66.32 -28.66
CA SER A 5 -43.40 65.68 -27.98
C SER A 5 -43.04 64.21 -27.63
N LYS A 6 -42.79 63.87 -26.35
CA LYS A 6 -43.70 63.31 -25.34
C LYS A 6 -44.66 62.20 -25.82
N LEU A 7 -44.36 60.96 -25.44
CA LEU A 7 -45.38 60.03 -24.91
C LEU A 7 -44.73 59.06 -23.92
N GLU A 8 -45.16 59.14 -22.67
CA GLU A 8 -44.78 58.27 -21.55
C GLU A 8 -45.55 56.94 -21.64
N ILE A 9 -44.85 55.81 -21.46
CA ILE A 9 -45.46 54.54 -21.04
C ILE A 9 -44.56 53.96 -19.96
N TYR A 10 -45.11 53.84 -18.75
CA TYR A 10 -44.50 53.21 -17.59
C TYR A 10 -44.37 51.70 -17.80
N PHE A 11 -43.16 51.16 -17.65
CA PHE A 11 -42.94 49.75 -17.33
C PHE A 11 -42.00 49.65 -16.13
N ILE A 12 -42.57 49.26 -14.99
CA ILE A 12 -41.86 48.82 -13.80
C ILE A 12 -41.29 47.43 -14.11
N LEU A 13 -39.97 47.30 -14.17
CA LEU A 13 -39.30 45.99 -14.18
C LEU A 13 -38.43 45.85 -12.93
N THR A 14 -38.91 44.97 -12.06
CA THR A 14 -38.33 44.52 -10.82
C THR A 14 -36.97 43.86 -11.07
N PHE A 15 -35.91 44.41 -10.47
CA PHE A 15 -34.59 43.77 -10.44
C PHE A 15 -34.66 42.54 -9.51
N LEU A 16 -34.67 41.34 -10.09
CA LEU A 16 -34.39 40.09 -9.37
C LEU A 16 -32.89 39.82 -9.48
N ALA A 17 -32.13 40.26 -8.48
CA ALA A 17 -30.73 39.88 -8.33
C ALA A 17 -30.65 38.40 -7.90
N PHE A 18 -30.39 37.51 -8.86
CA PHE A 18 -29.94 36.16 -8.57
C PHE A 18 -28.49 36.24 -8.07
N GLY A 19 -28.31 36.14 -6.74
CA GLY A 19 -27.01 35.92 -6.13
C GLY A 19 -26.48 34.54 -6.49
N PHE A 20 -25.62 34.46 -7.51
CA PHE A 20 -24.77 33.29 -7.71
C PHE A 20 -23.67 33.28 -6.64
N SER A 21 -23.91 32.52 -5.57
CA SER A 21 -22.89 32.15 -4.60
C SER A 21 -21.90 31.17 -5.27
N PHE A 22 -20.81 31.70 -5.82
CA PHE A 22 -19.70 30.87 -6.29
C PHE A 22 -18.99 30.23 -5.09
N CYS A 23 -19.03 28.89 -5.01
CA CYS A 23 -18.36 28.10 -3.99
C CYS A 23 -16.85 28.39 -3.94
N SER A 24 -16.36 28.87 -2.79
CA SER A 24 -14.95 29.02 -2.42
C SER A 24 -14.21 27.67 -2.17
N GLY A 25 -14.63 26.58 -2.83
CA GLY A 25 -14.17 25.23 -2.54
C GLY A 25 -12.81 24.89 -3.14
N SER A 26 -12.43 25.56 -4.25
CA SER A 26 -11.19 25.26 -4.98
C SER A 26 -9.93 25.82 -4.30
N GLU A 27 -9.98 27.05 -3.78
CA GLU A 27 -8.83 27.69 -3.12
C GLU A 27 -8.55 27.05 -1.76
N LYS A 28 -9.56 26.83 -0.91
CA LYS A 28 -9.40 26.20 0.40
C LYS A 28 -8.80 24.78 0.32
N VAL A 29 -9.14 24.01 -0.72
CA VAL A 29 -8.58 22.65 -0.90
C VAL A 29 -7.12 22.70 -1.35
N LYS A 30 -6.76 23.64 -2.24
CA LYS A 30 -5.36 23.83 -2.66
C LYS A 30 -4.49 24.36 -1.53
N GLU A 31 -4.99 25.34 -0.78
CA GLU A 31 -4.30 25.99 0.34
C GLU A 31 -4.12 25.04 1.53
N ASN A 32 -5.15 24.26 1.89
CA ASN A 32 -5.00 23.22 2.92
C ASN A 32 -4.05 22.10 2.48
N ARG A 33 -4.02 21.76 1.19
CA ARG A 33 -3.09 20.75 0.66
C ARG A 33 -1.65 21.27 0.65
N SER A 34 -1.41 22.53 0.27
CA SER A 34 -0.07 23.13 0.33
C SER A 34 0.43 23.25 1.77
N LEU A 35 -0.42 23.67 2.71
CA LEU A 35 -0.10 23.69 4.14
C LEU A 35 0.18 22.29 4.70
N SER A 36 -0.53 21.25 4.21
CA SER A 36 -0.25 19.85 4.56
C SER A 36 1.05 19.32 3.94
N GLU A 37 1.40 19.74 2.72
CA GLU A 37 2.66 19.39 2.06
C GLU A 37 3.85 20.06 2.76
N GLU A 38 3.78 21.36 3.08
CA GLU A 38 4.81 22.07 3.85
C GLU A 38 4.99 21.48 5.25
N SER A 39 3.88 21.14 5.93
CA SER A 39 3.92 20.45 7.22
C SER A 39 4.61 19.09 7.11
N LEU A 40 4.34 18.31 6.06
CA LEU A 40 4.98 17.02 5.85
C LEU A 40 6.47 17.18 5.57
N VAL A 41 6.86 18.15 4.73
CA VAL A 41 8.27 18.44 4.39
C VAL A 41 9.07 18.73 5.65
N SER A 42 8.53 19.54 6.58
CA SER A 42 9.17 19.83 7.87
C SER A 42 9.36 18.60 8.77
N LYS A 43 8.62 17.51 8.52
CA LYS A 43 8.62 16.27 9.32
C LYS A 43 9.36 15.12 8.64
N ILE A 44 9.90 15.30 7.43
CA ILE A 44 10.65 14.26 6.69
C ILE A 44 11.80 13.70 7.51
N GLY A 45 12.52 14.54 8.29
CA GLY A 45 13.58 14.08 9.18
C GLY A 45 13.10 13.03 10.17
N ILE A 46 11.95 13.25 10.81
CA ILE A 46 11.34 12.31 11.77
C ILE A 46 10.92 11.01 11.07
N LEU A 47 10.37 11.10 9.85
CA LEU A 47 10.01 9.91 9.06
C LEU A 47 11.23 9.07 8.71
N ARG A 48 12.34 9.72 8.34
CA ARG A 48 13.61 9.06 7.98
C ARG A 48 14.26 8.35 9.17
N GLU A 49 14.12 8.92 10.36
CA GLU A 49 14.70 8.41 11.61
C GLU A 49 13.87 7.29 12.27
N THR A 50 12.80 6.80 11.62
CA THR A 50 12.05 5.66 12.14
C THR A 50 13.00 4.49 12.40
N PRO A 51 12.89 3.79 13.56
CA PRO A 51 13.84 2.77 13.94
C PRO A 51 13.78 1.59 12.96
N GLN A 52 14.94 1.01 12.68
CA GLN A 52 15.11 -0.08 11.72
C GLN A 52 15.85 -1.25 12.35
N GLU A 53 15.70 -2.42 11.74
CA GLU A 53 16.41 -3.63 12.14
C GLU A 53 17.78 -3.76 11.46
N VAL A 54 18.60 -4.64 12.02
CA VAL A 54 19.83 -5.10 11.38
C VAL A 54 19.49 -6.33 10.55
N LEU A 55 19.80 -6.28 9.26
CA LEU A 55 19.65 -7.43 8.37
C LEU A 55 20.98 -8.16 8.23
N VAL A 56 20.91 -9.47 8.09
CA VAL A 56 22.03 -10.33 7.73
C VAL A 56 21.70 -10.95 6.37
N PRO A 57 22.66 -11.04 5.43
CA PRO A 57 22.43 -11.71 4.17
C PRO A 57 21.94 -13.14 4.36
N THR A 58 20.99 -13.55 3.52
CA THR A 58 20.37 -14.87 3.51
C THR A 58 20.45 -15.47 2.10
N LYS A 59 19.91 -16.68 1.93
CA LYS A 59 19.72 -17.27 0.59
C LYS A 59 18.80 -16.45 -0.33
N TRP A 60 18.03 -15.52 0.22
CA TRP A 60 17.12 -14.65 -0.53
C TRP A 60 17.80 -13.39 -1.08
N ASP A 61 19.08 -13.17 -0.77
CA ASP A 61 19.88 -12.06 -1.33
C ASP A 61 20.35 -12.35 -2.76
N VAL A 62 19.37 -12.60 -3.62
CA VAL A 62 19.47 -12.94 -5.04
C VAL A 62 18.54 -12.07 -5.86
N GLY A 63 18.83 -11.94 -7.16
CA GLY A 63 18.14 -10.98 -8.02
C GLY A 63 16.65 -11.27 -8.21
N ASP A 64 16.23 -12.53 -8.15
CA ASP A 64 14.83 -12.93 -8.28
C ASP A 64 13.92 -12.34 -7.20
N THR A 65 14.41 -12.15 -5.97
CA THR A 65 13.66 -11.54 -4.86
C THR A 65 13.33 -10.05 -5.10
N THR A 66 13.98 -9.39 -6.05
CA THR A 66 13.83 -7.94 -6.29
C THR A 66 12.64 -7.57 -7.19
N VAL A 67 11.85 -8.54 -7.61
CA VAL A 67 10.69 -8.32 -8.49
C VAL A 67 9.45 -9.02 -7.96
N SER A 68 8.29 -8.41 -8.23
CA SER A 68 6.99 -9.07 -8.05
C SER A 68 6.73 -10.07 -9.17
N ASN A 69 5.98 -11.12 -8.85
CA ASN A 69 5.36 -12.06 -9.79
C ASN A 69 3.82 -11.98 -9.78
N GLU A 70 3.24 -10.89 -9.26
CA GLU A 70 1.79 -10.65 -9.20
C GLU A 70 1.32 -9.92 -10.47
N ASP A 71 0.67 -10.62 -11.39
CA ASP A 71 0.37 -10.10 -12.74
C ASP A 71 -0.96 -9.34 -12.87
N ARG A 72 -1.78 -9.32 -11.83
CA ARG A 72 -3.16 -8.79 -11.85
C ARG A 72 -3.41 -7.73 -10.79
N LEU A 73 -2.38 -6.93 -10.49
CA LEU A 73 -2.48 -5.77 -9.60
C LEU A 73 -3.54 -4.75 -10.05
N ASP A 74 -3.90 -4.74 -11.34
CA ASP A 74 -4.98 -3.91 -11.89
C ASP A 74 -6.33 -4.11 -11.16
N LEU A 75 -6.58 -5.31 -10.62
CA LEU A 75 -7.78 -5.63 -9.85
C LEU A 75 -7.89 -4.78 -8.57
N LEU A 76 -6.79 -4.22 -8.08
CA LEU A 76 -6.76 -3.40 -6.88
C LEU A 76 -7.20 -1.95 -7.13
N ILE A 77 -7.11 -1.46 -8.37
CA ILE A 77 -7.40 -0.06 -8.73
C ILE A 77 -8.70 0.48 -8.12
N PRO A 78 -9.87 -0.18 -8.26
CA PRO A 78 -11.12 0.35 -7.71
C PRO A 78 -11.13 0.43 -6.17
N HIS A 79 -10.27 -0.32 -5.49
CA HIS A 79 -10.18 -0.35 -4.04
C HIS A 79 -9.17 0.66 -3.49
N VAL A 80 -8.02 0.79 -4.14
CA VAL A 80 -6.88 1.56 -3.61
C VAL A 80 -6.83 3.01 -4.09
N GLN A 81 -7.53 3.34 -5.17
CA GLN A 81 -7.41 4.67 -5.79
C GLN A 81 -7.79 5.81 -4.83
N ASN A 82 -6.96 6.85 -4.78
CA ASN A 82 -7.16 8.05 -3.95
C ASN A 82 -7.35 7.78 -2.44
N VAL A 83 -6.86 6.64 -1.92
CA VAL A 83 -6.80 6.38 -0.47
C VAL A 83 -5.90 7.40 0.25
N GLY A 84 -4.85 7.92 -0.39
CA GLY A 84 -3.96 8.91 0.21
C GLY A 84 -3.18 8.36 1.40
N ASN A 85 -2.74 9.26 2.29
CA ASN A 85 -2.03 8.93 3.54
C ASN A 85 -0.72 8.15 3.30
N ALA A 86 -0.10 7.64 4.37
CA ALA A 86 1.13 6.86 4.26
C ALA A 86 0.88 5.50 3.60
N TYR A 87 1.81 5.11 2.73
CA TYR A 87 1.92 3.76 2.20
C TYR A 87 3.00 2.99 2.96
N VAL A 88 2.74 1.74 3.32
CA VAL A 88 3.72 0.80 3.89
C VAL A 88 3.66 -0.50 3.08
N GLY A 89 4.78 -1.04 2.64
CA GLY A 89 4.73 -2.34 1.95
C GLY A 89 6.06 -3.08 1.85
N VAL A 90 5.96 -4.40 1.75
CA VAL A 90 7.07 -5.33 1.49
C VAL A 90 7.37 -5.44 -0.01
N GLY A 91 8.57 -5.89 -0.37
CA GLY A 91 8.99 -6.05 -1.77
C GLY A 91 9.42 -4.73 -2.42
N SER A 92 9.09 -4.57 -3.70
CA SER A 92 9.79 -3.63 -4.59
C SER A 92 8.82 -2.73 -5.38
N GLU A 93 9.02 -2.58 -6.69
CA GLU A 93 8.36 -1.58 -7.54
C GLU A 93 6.82 -1.72 -7.65
N GLN A 94 6.26 -2.88 -7.31
CA GLN A 94 4.80 -3.03 -7.25
C GLN A 94 4.18 -2.08 -6.22
N ASN A 95 4.93 -1.73 -5.16
CA ASN A 95 4.48 -0.75 -4.18
C ASN A 95 4.32 0.63 -4.79
N LEU A 96 5.23 1.03 -5.69
CA LEU A 96 5.16 2.32 -6.38
C LEU A 96 3.94 2.38 -7.31
N THR A 97 3.57 1.25 -7.92
CA THR A 97 2.34 1.14 -8.72
C THR A 97 1.10 1.39 -7.87
N ILE A 98 0.97 0.70 -6.73
CA ILE A 98 -0.20 0.83 -5.85
C ILE A 98 -0.24 2.23 -5.20
N ALA A 99 0.91 2.74 -4.75
CA ALA A 99 1.03 4.08 -4.15
C ALA A 99 0.67 5.20 -5.13
N ALA A 100 1.00 5.06 -6.41
CA ALA A 100 0.61 6.01 -7.45
C ALA A 100 -0.92 6.07 -7.62
N TRP A 101 -1.58 4.90 -7.69
CA TRP A 101 -3.04 4.83 -7.72
C TRP A 101 -3.67 5.44 -6.47
N ALA A 102 -3.10 5.12 -5.31
CA ALA A 102 -3.57 5.61 -4.03
C ALA A 102 -3.34 7.11 -3.82
N LYS A 103 -2.41 7.73 -4.57
CA LYS A 103 -1.91 9.08 -4.31
C LYS A 103 -1.39 9.21 -2.87
N SER A 104 -0.57 8.25 -2.45
CA SER A 104 -0.01 8.19 -1.11
C SER A 104 0.95 9.35 -0.82
N ASP A 105 0.85 9.91 0.37
CA ASP A 105 1.63 11.08 0.76
C ASP A 105 3.11 10.75 0.99
N PHE A 106 3.45 9.54 1.39
CA PHE A 106 4.82 9.03 1.40
C PHE A 106 4.81 7.51 1.47
N ILE A 107 5.96 6.91 1.21
CA ILE A 107 6.07 5.46 1.00
C ILE A 107 7.18 4.90 1.89
N TYR A 108 6.83 3.99 2.80
CA TYR A 108 7.77 3.10 3.45
C TYR A 108 7.84 1.77 2.68
N LEU A 109 9.02 1.46 2.14
CA LEU A 109 9.33 0.17 1.52
C LEU A 109 10.10 -0.68 2.54
N MET A 110 9.37 -1.36 3.43
CA MET A 110 9.94 -2.12 4.54
C MET A 110 10.14 -3.58 4.12
N ASP A 111 11.39 -4.04 4.08
CA ASP A 111 11.70 -5.43 3.72
C ASP A 111 12.78 -6.04 4.63
N PHE A 112 12.76 -7.37 4.73
CA PHE A 112 13.70 -8.14 5.56
C PHE A 112 14.89 -8.67 4.75
N THR A 113 14.87 -8.56 3.42
CA THR A 113 15.95 -9.01 2.55
C THR A 113 16.80 -7.82 2.11
N GLN A 114 18.11 -7.87 2.39
CA GLN A 114 19.00 -6.72 2.15
C GLN A 114 19.07 -6.32 0.67
N ILE A 115 19.10 -7.28 -0.25
CA ILE A 115 19.11 -6.98 -1.69
C ILE A 115 17.87 -6.20 -2.14
N VAL A 116 16.71 -6.45 -1.53
CA VAL A 116 15.45 -5.75 -1.84
C VAL A 116 15.52 -4.30 -1.38
N VAL A 117 15.99 -4.06 -0.16
CA VAL A 117 16.19 -2.70 0.38
C VAL A 117 17.16 -1.92 -0.51
N HIS A 118 18.31 -2.49 -0.85
CA HIS A 118 19.30 -1.82 -1.70
C HIS A 118 18.80 -1.60 -3.15
N ALA A 119 18.04 -2.54 -3.73
CA ALA A 119 17.44 -2.37 -5.05
C ALA A 119 16.39 -1.24 -5.06
N ASN A 120 15.64 -1.08 -3.97
CA ASN A 120 14.72 0.04 -3.79
C ASN A 120 15.47 1.38 -3.66
N GLU A 121 16.62 1.43 -2.97
CA GLU A 121 17.48 2.63 -2.92
C GLU A 121 18.00 3.03 -4.30
N ILE A 122 18.44 2.06 -5.11
CA ILE A 122 18.84 2.29 -6.52
C ILE A 122 17.65 2.79 -7.35
N THR A 123 16.47 2.19 -7.17
CA THR A 123 15.23 2.61 -7.85
C THR A 123 14.89 4.06 -7.55
N ILE A 124 15.02 4.50 -6.29
CA ILE A 124 14.78 5.90 -5.90
C ILE A 124 15.80 6.84 -6.55
N LEU A 125 17.08 6.45 -6.61
CA LEU A 125 18.10 7.21 -7.35
C LEU A 125 17.69 7.38 -8.82
N PHE A 126 17.26 6.31 -9.50
CA PHE A 126 16.87 6.38 -10.90
C PHE A 126 15.58 7.17 -11.12
N LEU A 127 14.63 7.16 -10.18
CA LEU A 127 13.46 8.03 -10.22
C LEU A 127 13.86 9.51 -10.07
N LYS A 128 14.79 9.84 -9.18
CA LYS A 128 15.30 11.21 -9.02
C LYS A 128 15.99 11.73 -10.29
N LYS A 129 16.70 10.84 -11.00
CA LYS A 129 17.51 11.22 -12.18
C LYS A 129 16.77 11.11 -13.50
N GLY A 130 15.82 10.18 -13.65
CA GLY A 130 15.00 10.07 -14.85
C GLY A 130 13.92 11.13 -14.86
N GLU A 131 13.87 11.99 -15.87
CA GLU A 131 12.82 13.02 -15.98
C GLU A 131 11.51 12.42 -16.49
N LYS A 132 11.61 11.39 -17.32
CA LYS A 132 10.49 10.65 -17.90
C LYS A 132 10.57 9.17 -17.57
N LYS A 133 9.44 8.47 -17.70
CA LYS A 133 9.35 7.02 -17.48
C LYS A 133 10.33 6.24 -18.35
N GLU A 134 10.56 6.70 -19.58
CA GLU A 134 11.53 6.11 -20.50
C GLU A 134 12.96 6.15 -19.93
N ASP A 135 13.37 7.25 -19.28
CA ASP A 135 14.70 7.35 -18.68
C ASP A 135 14.86 6.37 -17.52
N PHE A 136 13.83 6.24 -16.68
CA PHE A 136 13.81 5.28 -15.59
C PHE A 136 13.94 3.83 -16.09
N ILE A 137 13.16 3.46 -17.11
CA ILE A 137 13.25 2.14 -17.74
C ILE A 137 14.63 1.94 -18.38
N ARG A 138 15.19 2.97 -19.02
CA ARG A 138 16.52 2.95 -19.64
C ARG A 138 17.62 2.68 -18.61
N TYR A 139 17.58 3.31 -17.43
CA TYR A 139 18.57 3.11 -16.37
C TYR A 139 18.59 1.68 -15.82
N TRP A 140 17.43 1.02 -15.71
CA TRP A 140 17.39 -0.41 -15.39
C TRP A 140 17.68 -1.29 -16.62
N GLY A 141 17.53 -0.77 -17.83
CA GLY A 141 17.77 -1.42 -19.11
C GLY A 141 19.24 -1.79 -19.37
N LYS A 142 19.47 -2.60 -20.42
CA LYS A 142 20.84 -2.88 -20.88
C LYS A 142 21.47 -1.65 -21.52
N GLU A 143 20.67 -0.86 -22.24
CA GLU A 143 21.09 0.33 -22.96
C GLU A 143 21.61 1.46 -22.05
N GLY A 144 21.04 1.60 -20.85
CA GLY A 144 21.46 2.61 -19.87
C GLY A 144 22.41 2.08 -18.79
N GLU A 145 22.88 0.84 -18.88
CA GLU A 145 23.67 0.20 -17.81
C GLU A 145 24.95 0.97 -17.46
N LYS A 146 25.67 1.49 -18.47
CA LYS A 146 26.87 2.29 -18.24
C LYS A 146 26.56 3.54 -17.42
N ASP A 147 25.54 4.29 -17.82
CA ASP A 147 25.12 5.52 -17.15
C ASP A 147 24.59 5.22 -15.74
N ALA A 148 23.84 4.13 -15.58
CA ALA A 148 23.31 3.69 -14.31
C ALA A 148 24.41 3.33 -13.30
N LEU A 149 25.45 2.60 -13.74
CA LEU A 149 26.60 2.27 -12.89
C LEU A 149 27.43 3.51 -12.52
N GLU A 150 27.51 4.50 -13.40
CA GLU A 150 28.16 5.79 -13.13
C GLU A 150 27.35 6.64 -12.13
N LEU A 151 26.02 6.66 -12.27
CA LEU A 151 25.13 7.30 -11.29
C LEU A 151 25.27 6.66 -9.90
N ILE A 152 25.31 5.32 -9.83
CA ILE A 152 25.55 4.60 -8.58
C ILE A 152 26.92 4.97 -7.99
N GLN A 153 27.96 5.00 -8.83
CA GLN A 153 29.33 5.34 -8.42
C GLN A 153 29.41 6.72 -7.76
N THR A 154 28.66 7.70 -8.26
CA THR A 154 28.75 9.10 -7.84
C THR A 154 27.74 9.48 -6.77
N SER A 155 26.64 8.73 -6.62
CA SER A 155 25.49 9.15 -5.79
C SER A 155 25.24 8.30 -4.54
N LEU A 156 25.73 7.05 -4.49
CA LEU A 156 25.45 6.16 -3.36
C LEU A 156 26.70 5.89 -2.52
N PRO A 157 26.57 5.80 -1.18
CA PRO A 157 27.69 5.40 -0.32
C PRO A 157 28.09 3.96 -0.62
N ASN A 158 29.37 3.61 -0.47
CA ASN A 158 29.88 2.27 -0.74
C ASN A 158 29.40 1.70 -2.11
N PRO A 159 29.65 2.41 -3.22
CA PRO A 159 28.99 2.17 -4.51
C PRO A 159 29.17 0.74 -5.05
N GLU A 160 30.26 0.04 -4.69
CA GLU A 160 30.48 -1.34 -5.12
C GLU A 160 29.42 -2.32 -4.60
N VAL A 161 28.86 -2.08 -3.41
CA VAL A 161 27.71 -2.86 -2.90
C VAL A 161 26.51 -2.69 -3.82
N TYR A 162 26.19 -1.45 -4.18
CA TYR A 162 25.05 -1.13 -5.03
C TYR A 162 25.24 -1.56 -6.48
N LYS A 163 26.46 -1.46 -7.03
CA LYS A 163 26.78 -1.99 -8.36
C LYS A 163 26.61 -3.52 -8.41
N LYS A 164 26.99 -4.23 -7.34
CA LYS A 164 26.74 -5.67 -7.22
C LYS A 164 25.25 -5.97 -7.23
N VAL A 165 24.46 -5.26 -6.41
CA VAL A 165 23.00 -5.40 -6.38
C VAL A 165 22.38 -5.09 -7.75
N TYR A 166 22.78 -4.00 -8.41
CA TYR A 166 22.31 -3.66 -9.76
C TYR A 166 22.57 -4.80 -10.76
N LYS A 167 23.77 -5.38 -10.76
CA LYS A 167 24.13 -6.50 -11.65
C LYS A 167 23.32 -7.76 -11.35
N GLN A 168 23.02 -8.04 -10.08
CA GLN A 168 22.20 -9.18 -9.67
C GLN A 168 20.71 -8.98 -10.03
N ALA A 169 20.17 -7.78 -9.78
CA ALA A 169 18.74 -7.48 -9.88
C ALA A 169 18.30 -7.12 -11.32
N SER A 170 19.12 -6.38 -12.06
CA SER A 170 18.71 -5.80 -13.35
C SER A 170 18.21 -6.83 -14.38
N PRO A 171 18.72 -8.07 -14.51
CA PRO A 171 18.15 -9.04 -15.44
C PRO A 171 16.67 -9.36 -15.15
N PHE A 172 16.31 -9.46 -13.86
CA PHE A 172 14.96 -9.75 -13.40
C PHE A 172 14.06 -8.53 -13.54
N ILE A 173 14.55 -7.35 -13.12
CA ILE A 173 13.83 -6.07 -13.25
C ILE A 173 13.52 -5.77 -14.72
N ARG A 174 14.47 -5.95 -15.64
CA ARG A 174 14.27 -5.81 -17.10
C ARG A 174 13.19 -6.74 -17.64
N LYS A 175 13.14 -7.99 -17.16
CA LYS A 175 12.06 -8.93 -17.52
C LYS A 175 10.73 -8.42 -16.99
N ARG A 176 10.68 -8.01 -15.72
CA ARG A 176 9.45 -7.54 -15.08
C ARG A 176 8.90 -6.25 -15.69
N HIS A 177 9.75 -5.29 -16.06
CA HIS A 177 9.34 -4.06 -16.77
C HIS A 177 8.67 -4.37 -18.12
N ARG A 178 9.23 -5.31 -18.90
CA ARG A 178 8.61 -5.77 -20.15
C ARG A 178 7.27 -6.46 -19.90
N THR A 179 7.19 -7.28 -18.86
CA THR A 179 5.92 -7.90 -18.42
C THR A 179 4.90 -6.83 -18.05
N ASN A 180 5.24 -5.84 -17.24
CA ASN A 180 4.34 -4.75 -16.84
C ASN A 180 3.83 -3.93 -18.04
N LEU A 181 4.71 -3.65 -19.02
CA LEU A 181 4.30 -3.00 -20.27
C LEU A 181 3.28 -3.85 -21.06
N MET A 182 3.46 -5.17 -21.08
CA MET A 182 2.49 -6.07 -21.72
C MET A 182 1.18 -6.13 -20.92
N LEU A 183 1.24 -6.22 -19.60
CA LEU A 183 0.06 -6.30 -18.72
C LEU A 183 -0.80 -5.03 -18.80
N SER A 184 -0.18 -3.85 -18.72
CA SER A 184 -0.89 -2.56 -18.86
C SER A 184 -1.66 -2.45 -20.17
N LYS A 185 -1.09 -2.92 -21.28
CA LYS A 185 -1.77 -2.99 -22.58
C LYS A 185 -2.86 -4.06 -22.61
N LYS A 186 -2.58 -5.27 -22.09
CA LYS A 186 -3.50 -6.41 -22.10
C LYS A 186 -4.79 -6.13 -21.32
N TYR A 187 -4.66 -5.50 -20.15
CA TYR A 187 -5.80 -5.19 -19.27
C TYR A 187 -6.22 -3.72 -19.32
N ASN A 188 -5.63 -2.93 -20.23
CA ASN A 188 -5.96 -1.53 -20.49
C ASN A 188 -6.03 -0.67 -19.22
N TYR A 189 -4.94 -0.65 -18.44
CA TYR A 189 -4.83 0.17 -17.24
C TYR A 189 -3.55 0.99 -17.22
N LYS A 190 -3.57 2.08 -16.46
CA LYS A 190 -2.43 2.98 -16.24
C LYS A 190 -1.64 2.53 -15.02
N MET A 191 -0.31 2.51 -15.12
CA MET A 191 0.60 2.29 -13.99
C MET A 191 1.86 3.13 -14.16
N PHE A 192 2.61 3.38 -13.08
CA PHE A 192 3.68 4.40 -13.07
C PHE A 192 4.78 4.22 -14.13
N GLN A 193 5.01 3.01 -14.65
CA GLN A 193 6.01 2.78 -15.70
C GLN A 193 5.46 3.04 -17.12
N THR A 194 4.15 3.23 -17.27
CA THR A 194 3.45 3.30 -18.58
C THR A 194 2.55 4.51 -18.74
N ASP A 195 2.35 5.31 -17.69
CA ASP A 195 1.55 6.53 -17.69
C ASP A 195 2.38 7.71 -17.14
N ASP A 196 2.41 8.82 -17.87
CA ASP A 196 3.24 9.98 -17.54
C ASP A 196 2.84 10.68 -16.25
N GLU A 197 1.54 10.76 -15.95
CA GLU A 197 1.04 11.42 -14.74
C GLU A 197 1.41 10.61 -13.50
N GLN A 198 1.20 9.29 -13.54
CA GLN A 198 1.57 8.41 -12.43
C GLN A 198 3.10 8.31 -12.25
N TYR A 199 3.87 8.31 -13.34
CA TYR A 199 5.32 8.41 -13.25
C TYR A 199 5.75 9.70 -12.56
N SER A 200 5.22 10.83 -13.02
CA SER A 200 5.54 12.16 -12.47
C SER A 200 5.18 12.26 -10.99
N TYR A 201 4.07 11.64 -10.57
CA TYR A 201 3.68 11.56 -9.17
C TYR A 201 4.70 10.80 -8.31
N ILE A 202 5.12 9.61 -8.73
CA ILE A 202 6.12 8.81 -8.00
C ILE A 202 7.49 9.50 -8.02
N ARG A 203 7.87 10.10 -9.14
CA ARG A 203 9.09 10.91 -9.25
C ARG A 203 9.07 12.10 -8.30
N LYS A 204 7.94 12.81 -8.17
CA LYS A 204 7.77 13.92 -7.19
C LYS A 204 8.09 13.41 -5.79
N LEU A 205 7.49 12.30 -5.37
CA LEU A 205 7.78 11.71 -4.06
C LEU A 205 9.25 11.33 -3.89
N ALA A 206 9.89 10.79 -4.94
CA ALA A 206 11.31 10.46 -4.89
C ALA A 206 12.17 11.72 -4.70
N ILE A 207 11.96 12.78 -5.50
CA ILE A 207 12.71 14.04 -5.44
C ILE A 207 12.52 14.75 -4.11
N GLU A 208 11.30 14.74 -3.59
CA GLU A 208 10.95 15.31 -2.28
C GLU A 208 11.37 14.42 -1.11
N ASP A 209 12.13 13.34 -1.34
CA ASP A 209 12.64 12.47 -0.28
C ASP A 209 11.52 11.81 0.58
N ARG A 210 10.38 11.49 -0.07
CA ARG A 210 9.17 10.89 0.52
C ARG A 210 9.03 9.38 0.22
N ILE A 211 10.09 8.72 -0.23
CA ILE A 211 10.16 7.26 -0.41
C ILE A 211 11.33 6.74 0.45
N PHE A 212 11.03 5.83 1.38
CA PHE A 212 11.94 5.39 2.43
C PHE A 212 12.08 3.85 2.40
N PRO A 213 13.17 3.32 1.83
CA PRO A 213 13.54 1.92 1.99
C PRO A 213 13.95 1.69 3.45
N LEU A 214 13.29 0.75 4.11
CA LEU A 214 13.55 0.41 5.51
C LEU A 214 13.91 -1.06 5.63
N LYS A 215 14.87 -1.34 6.50
CA LYS A 215 15.17 -2.69 6.96
C LYS A 215 14.18 -3.07 8.07
N GLY A 216 13.35 -4.09 7.83
CA GLY A 216 12.41 -4.55 8.85
C GLY A 216 11.74 -5.87 8.52
N ASN A 217 11.58 -6.71 9.54
CA ASN A 217 10.81 -7.93 9.50
C ASN A 217 9.35 -7.66 9.93
N LEU A 218 8.37 -8.20 9.19
CA LEU A 218 6.97 -8.20 9.63
C LEU A 218 6.81 -8.86 11.01
N LEU A 219 7.64 -9.86 11.32
CA LEU A 219 7.65 -10.58 12.59
C LEU A 219 8.61 -9.96 13.61
N GLY A 220 9.29 -8.87 13.25
CA GLY A 220 10.18 -8.12 14.11
C GLY A 220 9.42 -7.30 15.15
N ASN A 221 10.15 -6.83 16.16
CA ASN A 221 9.61 -6.03 17.26
C ASN A 221 9.99 -4.55 17.18
N THR A 222 10.70 -4.13 16.12
CA THR A 222 11.30 -2.80 16.02
C THR A 222 10.69 -1.98 14.91
N THR A 223 10.81 -2.42 13.65
CA THR A 223 10.57 -1.52 12.50
C THR A 223 9.10 -1.22 12.30
N LEU A 224 8.25 -2.25 12.22
CA LEU A 224 6.81 -2.06 11.98
C LEU A 224 6.11 -1.37 13.16
N LEU A 225 6.50 -1.72 14.39
CA LEU A 225 6.06 -1.02 15.60
C LEU A 225 6.50 0.45 15.57
N GLY A 226 7.77 0.68 15.20
CA GLY A 226 8.39 1.98 15.03
C GLY A 226 7.66 2.87 14.03
N ILE A 227 7.28 2.33 12.87
CA ILE A 227 6.47 3.05 11.88
C ILE A 227 5.19 3.57 12.53
N GLY A 228 4.45 2.74 13.27
CA GLY A 228 3.23 3.18 13.97
C GLY A 228 3.48 4.32 14.97
N ASN A 229 4.57 4.23 15.74
CA ASN A 229 4.97 5.27 16.69
C ASN A 229 5.37 6.58 16.00
N THR A 230 6.16 6.48 14.93
CA THR A 230 6.59 7.61 14.11
C THR A 230 5.39 8.32 13.50
N LEU A 231 4.45 7.58 12.92
CA LEU A 231 3.22 8.12 12.33
C LEU A 231 2.36 8.87 13.36
N LYS A 232 2.20 8.31 14.56
CA LYS A 232 1.52 9.00 15.67
C LYS A 232 2.22 10.29 16.05
N LYS A 233 3.56 10.28 16.14
CA LYS A 233 4.37 11.46 16.48
C LYS A 233 4.22 12.58 15.44
N VAL A 234 4.15 12.26 14.15
CA VAL A 234 3.99 13.26 13.08
C VAL A 234 2.53 13.65 12.82
N GLY A 235 1.57 12.97 13.47
CA GLY A 235 0.13 13.19 13.29
C GLY A 235 -0.39 12.69 11.93
N HIS A 236 0.19 11.61 11.40
CA HIS A 236 -0.18 11.04 10.11
C HIS A 236 -0.71 9.60 10.26
N LYS A 237 -1.39 9.08 9.24
CA LYS A 237 -2.06 7.77 9.28
C LYS A 237 -1.55 6.87 8.16
N VAL A 238 -1.74 5.56 8.30
CA VAL A 238 -1.54 4.59 7.23
C VAL A 238 -2.78 4.60 6.34
N GLY A 239 -2.61 4.81 5.05
CA GLY A 239 -3.62 4.58 4.02
C GLY A 239 -3.58 3.15 3.52
N ILE A 240 -2.42 2.64 3.14
CA ILE A 240 -2.27 1.27 2.63
C ILE A 240 -1.13 0.56 3.35
N ILE A 241 -1.37 -0.69 3.74
CA ILE A 241 -0.32 -1.65 4.08
C ILE A 241 -0.36 -2.86 3.14
N TYR A 242 0.71 -3.09 2.40
CA TYR A 242 0.84 -4.18 1.43
C TYR A 242 1.75 -5.30 1.95
N PHE A 243 1.24 -6.53 1.97
CA PHE A 243 1.96 -7.70 2.48
C PHE A 243 2.40 -8.69 1.41
N SER A 244 2.09 -8.47 0.13
CA SER A 244 2.21 -9.55 -0.88
C SER A 244 1.52 -10.82 -0.35
N ASN A 245 2.12 -11.99 -0.52
CA ASN A 245 1.71 -13.24 0.12
C ASN A 245 2.53 -13.60 1.36
N ALA A 246 3.26 -12.64 1.97
CA ALA A 246 4.16 -12.92 3.09
C ALA A 246 3.45 -13.60 4.29
N GLU A 247 2.18 -13.26 4.52
CA GLU A 247 1.35 -13.86 5.59
C GLU A 247 1.10 -15.37 5.39
N GLU A 248 1.32 -15.93 4.20
CA GLU A 248 1.25 -17.38 3.95
C GLU A 248 2.38 -18.16 4.64
N TYR A 249 3.40 -17.49 5.17
CA TYR A 249 4.58 -18.12 5.77
C TYR A 249 4.54 -18.17 7.31
N PHE A 250 3.51 -17.61 7.95
CA PHE A 250 3.39 -17.61 9.41
C PHE A 250 1.94 -17.64 9.90
N ALA A 251 1.73 -18.02 11.16
CA ALA A 251 0.55 -17.62 11.91
C ALA A 251 0.88 -16.34 12.67
N TYR A 252 -0.09 -15.49 12.96
CA TYR A 252 0.18 -14.15 13.48
C TYR A 252 0.77 -14.18 14.91
N PRO A 253 2.07 -13.88 15.11
CA PRO A 253 2.67 -13.82 16.44
C PRO A 253 2.27 -12.51 17.14
N GLN A 254 2.61 -12.39 18.43
CA GLN A 254 2.20 -11.25 19.23
C GLN A 254 2.86 -9.95 18.77
N GLU A 255 4.10 -9.99 18.30
CA GLU A 255 4.88 -8.85 17.80
C GLU A 255 4.21 -8.23 16.56
N PHE A 256 3.78 -9.08 15.62
CA PHE A 256 3.01 -8.66 14.45
C PHE A 256 1.68 -8.04 14.87
N LYS A 257 0.92 -8.72 15.75
CA LYS A 257 -0.35 -8.22 16.27
C LYS A 257 -0.20 -6.84 16.92
N ASN A 258 0.77 -6.70 17.82
CA ASN A 258 1.07 -5.45 18.52
C ASN A 258 1.40 -4.33 17.54
N SER A 259 2.24 -4.61 16.55
CA SER A 259 2.65 -3.62 15.54
C SER A 259 1.46 -3.15 14.70
N LEU A 260 0.60 -4.06 14.25
CA LEU A 260 -0.57 -3.73 13.43
C LEU A 260 -1.67 -3.01 14.22
N ILE A 261 -1.91 -3.41 15.47
CA ILE A 261 -2.84 -2.71 16.38
C ILE A 261 -2.31 -1.30 16.71
N ASN A 262 -0.98 -1.12 16.73
CA ASN A 262 -0.36 0.18 16.99
C ASN A 262 -0.51 1.19 15.83
N LEU A 263 -0.77 0.75 14.60
CA LEU A 263 -0.84 1.65 13.45
C LEU A 263 -2.00 2.67 13.58
N PRO A 264 -1.74 3.98 13.41
CA PRO A 264 -2.80 4.96 13.26
C PRO A 264 -3.43 4.84 11.87
N VAL A 265 -4.74 4.66 11.80
CA VAL A 265 -5.48 4.39 10.56
C VAL A 265 -6.71 5.28 10.44
N GLU A 266 -7.31 5.29 9.25
CA GLU A 266 -8.59 5.92 8.95
C GLU A 266 -9.55 4.91 8.32
N GLU A 267 -10.78 5.36 8.04
CA GLU A 267 -11.86 4.48 7.63
C GLU A 267 -11.61 3.78 6.29
N LYS A 268 -10.94 4.46 5.35
CA LYS A 268 -10.59 3.94 4.04
C LYS A 268 -9.23 3.25 3.99
N SER A 269 -8.54 3.10 5.12
CA SER A 269 -7.24 2.44 5.16
C SER A 269 -7.37 0.96 4.83
N LEU A 270 -6.52 0.43 3.94
CA LEU A 270 -6.59 -0.94 3.45
C LEU A 270 -5.32 -1.73 3.72
N VAL A 271 -5.50 -2.98 4.13
CA VAL A 271 -4.54 -4.04 3.87
C VAL A 271 -4.72 -4.51 2.43
N VAL A 272 -3.61 -4.72 1.73
CA VAL A 272 -3.55 -5.40 0.44
C VAL A 272 -2.65 -6.63 0.58
N ARG A 273 -3.13 -7.79 0.15
CA ARG A 273 -2.38 -9.05 0.19
C ARG A 273 -2.75 -9.96 -0.99
N THR A 274 -1.96 -10.99 -1.17
CA THR A 274 -2.23 -12.11 -2.08
C THR A 274 -2.15 -13.44 -1.34
N ILE A 275 -2.79 -14.47 -1.89
CA ILE A 275 -2.63 -15.86 -1.43
C ILE A 275 -2.48 -16.79 -2.64
N SER A 276 -1.78 -17.90 -2.43
CA SER A 276 -1.54 -18.95 -3.42
C SER A 276 -2.16 -20.29 -3.02
N VAL A 277 -2.56 -20.47 -1.76
CA VAL A 277 -3.20 -21.70 -1.27
C VAL A 277 -4.73 -21.70 -1.44
N ARG A 278 -5.34 -22.90 -1.30
CA ARG A 278 -6.80 -23.11 -1.35
C ARG A 278 -7.47 -22.51 -2.60
N ARG A 279 -6.90 -22.79 -3.77
CA ARG A 279 -7.41 -22.36 -5.08
C ARG A 279 -8.86 -22.77 -5.34
N ASP A 280 -9.34 -23.82 -4.68
CA ASP A 280 -10.75 -24.26 -4.67
C ASP A 280 -11.71 -23.20 -4.08
N LEU A 281 -11.26 -22.48 -3.05
CA LEU A 281 -12.01 -21.39 -2.42
C LEU A 281 -11.68 -20.04 -3.05
N PHE A 282 -10.39 -19.83 -3.36
CA PHE A 282 -9.81 -18.58 -3.84
C PHE A 282 -9.14 -18.79 -5.19
N PRO A 283 -9.90 -18.88 -6.30
CA PRO A 283 -9.34 -19.08 -7.63
C PRO A 283 -8.33 -17.99 -7.96
N TRP A 284 -7.18 -18.37 -8.51
CA TRP A 284 -6.19 -17.40 -8.96
C TRP A 284 -6.73 -16.60 -10.13
N SER A 285 -6.32 -15.33 -10.18
CA SER A 285 -6.80 -14.40 -11.19
C SER A 285 -6.40 -14.87 -12.59
N PRO A 286 -7.28 -14.76 -13.59
CA PRO A 286 -6.91 -15.07 -14.98
C PRO A 286 -5.69 -14.25 -15.42
N GLY A 287 -4.69 -14.90 -16.03
CA GLY A 287 -3.45 -14.27 -16.44
C GLY A 287 -2.32 -14.30 -15.41
N SER A 288 -2.49 -14.96 -14.26
CA SER A 288 -1.41 -15.08 -13.28
C SER A 288 -0.26 -15.99 -13.74
N GLU A 289 -0.48 -16.77 -14.81
CA GLU A 289 0.50 -17.72 -15.36
C GLU A 289 1.71 -17.06 -16.05
N ILE A 290 1.71 -15.73 -16.21
CA ILE A 290 2.76 -15.01 -16.94
C ILE A 290 4.06 -14.99 -16.14
N SER A 291 3.98 -14.76 -14.84
CA SER A 291 5.15 -14.63 -13.95
C SER A 291 5.29 -15.78 -12.96
N THR A 292 4.26 -16.59 -12.73
CA THR A 292 4.32 -17.73 -11.81
C THR A 292 3.34 -18.85 -12.19
N ASP A 293 3.68 -20.09 -11.84
CA ASP A 293 2.79 -21.25 -11.92
C ASP A 293 2.02 -21.49 -10.60
N ARG A 294 2.23 -20.63 -9.58
CA ARG A 294 1.65 -20.78 -8.25
C ARG A 294 1.17 -19.44 -7.68
N GLY A 295 -0.11 -19.14 -7.92
CA GLY A 295 -0.76 -17.90 -7.46
C GLY A 295 -1.01 -16.90 -8.60
N PHE A 296 -1.83 -15.86 -8.41
CA PHE A 296 -2.35 -15.38 -7.11
C PHE A 296 -3.86 -15.05 -7.12
N HIS A 297 -4.48 -15.21 -5.95
CA HIS A 297 -5.75 -14.58 -5.61
C HIS A 297 -5.46 -13.32 -4.77
N TYR A 298 -6.11 -12.20 -5.10
CA TYR A 298 -5.90 -10.90 -4.45
C TYR A 298 -6.88 -10.70 -3.29
N CYS A 299 -6.52 -9.87 -2.33
CA CYS A 299 -7.38 -9.59 -1.20
C CYS A 299 -7.16 -8.17 -0.66
N VAL A 300 -8.26 -7.48 -0.40
CA VAL A 300 -8.28 -6.21 0.33
C VAL A 300 -9.11 -6.32 1.60
N GLN A 301 -8.72 -5.58 2.63
CA GLN A 301 -9.40 -5.59 3.93
C GLN A 301 -9.19 -4.24 4.61
N LYS A 302 -10.22 -3.63 5.20
CA LYS A 302 -10.01 -2.42 6.02
C LYS A 302 -9.01 -2.72 7.15
N ILE A 303 -8.00 -1.87 7.38
CA ILE A 303 -7.00 -2.13 8.44
C ILE A 303 -7.69 -2.19 9.80
N SER A 304 -8.71 -1.35 10.04
CA SER A 304 -9.53 -1.41 11.26
C SER A 304 -10.27 -2.74 11.44
N ASN A 305 -10.78 -3.35 10.36
CA ASN A 305 -11.36 -4.69 10.40
C ASN A 305 -10.26 -5.73 10.71
N PHE A 306 -9.09 -5.62 10.09
CA PHE A 306 -7.97 -6.53 10.35
C PHE A 306 -7.47 -6.45 11.80
N GLN A 307 -7.43 -5.26 12.40
CA GLN A 307 -7.10 -5.06 13.81
C GLN A 307 -8.07 -5.83 14.73
N LYS A 308 -9.37 -5.90 14.39
CA LYS A 308 -10.35 -6.73 15.13
C LYS A 308 -10.04 -8.23 15.00
N TRP A 309 -9.68 -8.70 13.81
CA TRP A 309 -9.24 -10.09 13.59
C TRP A 309 -8.01 -10.42 14.45
N LEU A 310 -7.01 -9.54 14.48
CA LEU A 310 -5.80 -9.73 15.29
C LEU A 310 -6.08 -9.71 16.80
N ALA A 311 -7.07 -8.92 17.25
CA ALA A 311 -7.53 -8.85 18.63
C ALA A 311 -8.48 -9.99 19.06
N SER A 312 -8.96 -10.82 18.12
CA SER A 312 -9.93 -11.90 18.41
C SER A 312 -9.36 -13.08 19.21
N ASN A 313 -8.04 -13.12 19.41
CA ASN A 313 -7.32 -14.19 20.09
C ASN A 313 -7.57 -15.61 19.55
N LYS A 314 -8.07 -15.76 18.31
CA LYS A 314 -8.16 -17.06 17.63
C LYS A 314 -6.77 -17.73 17.58
N PRO A 315 -6.59 -18.90 18.20
CA PRO A 315 -5.29 -19.59 18.21
C PRO A 315 -4.85 -19.96 16.79
N GLY A 316 -3.59 -19.70 16.45
CA GLY A 316 -3.03 -20.06 15.14
C GLY A 316 -3.62 -19.30 13.95
N LEU A 317 -4.28 -18.15 14.18
CA LEU A 317 -4.88 -17.34 13.12
C LEU A 317 -3.86 -17.02 12.00
N ARG A 318 -4.28 -17.21 10.75
CA ARG A 318 -3.54 -16.88 9.52
C ARG A 318 -4.42 -16.10 8.55
N SER A 319 -3.81 -15.48 7.54
CA SER A 319 -4.54 -14.77 6.47
C SER A 319 -5.58 -15.65 5.78
N LEU A 320 -5.27 -16.92 5.55
CA LEU A 320 -6.21 -17.89 4.97
C LEU A 320 -7.50 -17.99 5.80
N GLN A 321 -7.40 -18.12 7.13
CA GLN A 321 -8.57 -18.23 8.00
C GLN A 321 -9.38 -16.93 8.03
N VAL A 322 -8.70 -15.78 8.08
CA VAL A 322 -9.33 -14.44 7.97
C VAL A 322 -10.15 -14.33 6.68
N MET A 323 -9.60 -14.80 5.55
CA MET A 323 -10.31 -14.77 4.27
C MET A 323 -11.45 -15.78 4.19
N VAL A 324 -11.30 -16.99 4.74
CA VAL A 324 -12.36 -18.02 4.73
C VAL A 324 -13.57 -17.58 5.55
N GLU A 325 -13.34 -17.08 6.75
CA GLU A 325 -14.42 -16.70 7.67
C GLU A 325 -14.99 -15.31 7.35
N GLY A 326 -14.13 -14.38 6.91
CA GLY A 326 -14.46 -12.96 6.78
C GLY A 326 -14.66 -12.45 5.35
N GLY A 327 -14.30 -13.24 4.32
CA GLY A 327 -14.19 -12.76 2.94
C GLY A 327 -15.46 -12.90 2.10
N THR A 328 -15.75 -11.89 1.29
CA THR A 328 -16.65 -11.96 0.13
C THR A 328 -15.80 -12.13 -1.13
N VAL A 329 -15.97 -13.25 -1.84
CA VAL A 329 -15.05 -13.70 -2.89
C VAL A 329 -15.62 -13.47 -4.29
N ASP A 330 -14.92 -12.69 -5.12
CA ASP A 330 -15.09 -12.71 -6.58
C ASP A 330 -14.23 -13.83 -7.17
N LYS A 331 -14.87 -14.98 -7.38
CA LYS A 331 -14.23 -16.16 -7.98
C LYS A 331 -13.89 -16.00 -9.45
N LYS A 332 -14.56 -15.09 -10.18
CA LYS A 332 -14.33 -14.89 -11.62
C LYS A 332 -13.02 -14.14 -11.85
N ASN A 333 -12.81 -13.06 -11.10
CA ASN A 333 -11.62 -12.24 -11.25
C ASN A 333 -10.48 -12.66 -10.32
N GLY A 334 -10.77 -13.39 -9.24
CA GLY A 334 -9.76 -13.86 -8.30
C GLY A 334 -9.38 -12.81 -7.27
N ILE A 335 -10.37 -12.09 -6.72
CA ILE A 335 -10.17 -11.10 -5.66
C ILE A 335 -11.20 -11.25 -4.53
N THR A 336 -10.77 -11.04 -3.29
CA THR A 336 -11.62 -11.06 -2.09
C THR A 336 -11.63 -9.69 -1.40
N VAL A 337 -12.79 -9.29 -0.88
CA VAL A 337 -12.89 -8.23 0.12
C VAL A 337 -13.21 -8.87 1.46
N VAL A 338 -12.36 -8.69 2.47
CA VAL A 338 -12.68 -9.11 3.85
C VAL A 338 -13.46 -7.99 4.53
N ASP A 339 -14.78 -8.14 4.51
CA ASP A 339 -15.78 -7.17 4.96
C ASP A 339 -16.48 -7.60 6.25
N ARG A 340 -16.35 -8.86 6.66
CA ARG A 340 -16.91 -9.39 7.91
C ARG A 340 -15.90 -9.39 9.05
N GLU A 341 -16.40 -9.22 10.26
CA GLU A 341 -15.63 -9.22 11.51
C GLU A 341 -15.47 -10.64 12.07
N PRO A 342 -14.46 -10.90 12.91
CA PRO A 342 -14.33 -12.20 13.57
C PRO A 342 -15.54 -12.47 14.45
N VAL A 343 -16.18 -13.63 14.27
CA VAL A 343 -17.16 -14.11 15.24
C VAL A 343 -16.42 -14.59 16.48
N ILE A 344 -16.63 -13.89 17.60
CA ILE A 344 -16.13 -14.29 18.92
C ILE A 344 -16.97 -15.49 19.36
N ALA A 345 -16.35 -16.66 19.55
CA ALA A 345 -17.01 -17.77 20.21
C ALA A 345 -17.26 -17.34 21.67
N LEU A 346 -18.53 -17.18 22.05
CA LEU A 346 -18.88 -17.05 23.46
C LEU A 346 -18.37 -18.30 24.18
N PRO A 347 -17.70 -18.17 25.35
CA PRO A 347 -17.36 -19.34 26.14
C PRO A 347 -18.65 -20.12 26.44
N PRO A 348 -18.62 -21.47 26.40
CA PRO A 348 -19.81 -22.26 26.68
C PRO A 348 -20.33 -21.85 28.06
N THR A 349 -21.58 -21.38 28.09
CA THR A 349 -22.32 -21.08 29.31
C THR A 349 -22.23 -22.32 30.18
N THR A 350 -21.53 -22.23 31.30
CA THR A 350 -21.54 -23.27 32.32
C THR A 350 -22.99 -23.44 32.76
N ALA A 351 -23.63 -24.53 32.33
CA ALA A 351 -24.91 -24.95 32.88
C ALA A 351 -24.77 -25.04 34.41
N PRO A 352 -25.78 -24.59 35.19
CA PRO A 352 -25.75 -24.74 36.64
C PRO A 352 -25.57 -26.22 36.98
N LYS A 353 -24.54 -26.55 37.75
CA LYS A 353 -24.41 -27.89 38.35
C LYS A 353 -25.68 -28.11 39.18
N THR A 354 -26.52 -29.04 38.75
CA THR A 354 -27.60 -29.58 39.57
C THR A 354 -26.99 -30.07 40.87
N GLN A 355 -27.35 -29.42 41.99
CA GLN A 355 -27.02 -29.91 43.33
C GLN A 355 -27.63 -31.32 43.49
N PRO A 356 -26.89 -32.29 44.06
CA PRO A 356 -27.49 -33.55 44.44
C PRO A 356 -28.49 -33.30 45.57
N THR A 357 -29.75 -33.68 45.33
CA THR A 357 -30.78 -33.77 46.36
C THR A 357 -30.32 -34.73 47.45
N SER A 358 -30.11 -34.22 48.66
CA SER A 358 -29.88 -35.02 49.86
C SER A 358 -31.16 -35.78 50.21
N ASN A 359 -31.20 -37.08 49.94
CA ASN A 359 -32.20 -37.97 50.51
C ASN A 359 -31.84 -38.25 51.97
N THR A 360 -32.43 -37.50 52.89
CA THR A 360 -32.56 -37.94 54.30
C THR A 360 -33.75 -38.88 54.41
N SER A 361 -33.46 -40.16 54.53
CA SER A 361 -34.41 -41.22 54.88
C SER A 361 -34.33 -41.53 56.37
N ALA A 362 -35.43 -41.29 57.09
CA ALA A 362 -35.93 -42.01 58.28
C ALA A 362 -37.26 -41.33 58.70
N PRO A 363 -38.24 -42.01 59.34
CA PRO A 363 -38.11 -43.27 60.09
C PRO A 363 -39.23 -44.32 59.87
N GLN A 364 -38.92 -45.58 60.20
CA GLN A 364 -39.77 -46.47 61.02
C GLN A 364 -38.92 -47.57 61.65
#